data_AF-A0A7G9R9V9-F1
#
_entry.id   AF-A0A7G9R9V9-F1
#
_cell.length_a   1.000
_cell.length_b   1.000
_cell.length_c   1.000
_cell.angle_alpha   90.00
_cell.angle_beta   90.00
_cell.angle_gamma   90.00
#
_symmetry.space_group_name_H-M   'P 1'
#
loop_
_entity.id
_entity.type
_entity.pdbx_description
1 polymer ?
#
loop_
_entity_poly.entity_id
_entity_poly.type
_entity_poly.pdbx_seq_one_letter_code
_entity_poly.pdbx_strand_id
1 'polypeptide(L)'
;MGYTTDFIGHLDIRPALNAAEIGYLTAFTTSRRWRRPSGPYAVPPRPEEDEPAPELGHDFHVPADGQPGLWCDWQVCWDGCCLAYAGSERFSGVVEWLRYLLDHFLRPGAVVADGSVPGRVPAFDAFTFDHVLDGLVVGSRRDNKQLFGIEVVDNHVTEQVLRRADRRLRGAPPLPYETAIDRRRPAGAAGRGGQVLPFLQRPGA
;
A
#
# COMPACT_ATOMS: atom_id res chain seq x y z
N MET A 1 8.57 17.12 7.50
CA MET A 1 9.74 16.22 7.39
C MET A 1 9.23 14.80 7.54
N GLY A 2 9.28 13.98 6.50
CA GLY A 2 8.83 12.59 6.56
C GLY A 2 9.89 11.69 7.17
N TYR A 3 9.51 10.76 8.04
CA TYR A 3 10.40 9.75 8.59
C TYR A 3 10.43 8.55 7.65
N THR A 4 11.61 8.19 7.14
CA THR A 4 11.78 7.01 6.28
C THR A 4 11.80 5.74 7.13
N THR A 5 11.03 4.74 6.68
CA THR A 5 10.98 3.41 7.29
C THR A 5 11.24 2.37 6.21
N ASP A 6 12.12 1.42 6.49
CA ASP A 6 12.31 0.25 5.64
C ASP A 6 11.46 -0.89 6.16
N PHE A 7 10.79 -1.61 5.26
CA PHE A 7 9.95 -2.75 5.60
C PHE A 7 10.51 -4.03 4.99
N ILE A 8 10.37 -5.14 5.72
CA ILE A 8 10.68 -6.49 5.27
C ILE A 8 9.54 -7.45 5.64
N GLY A 9 9.34 -8.49 4.86
CA GLY A 9 8.24 -9.45 5.05
C GLY A 9 7.10 -9.25 4.06
N HIS A 10 6.05 -10.03 4.22
CA HIS A 10 4.84 -10.01 3.41
C HIS A 10 3.68 -10.62 4.20
N LEU A 11 2.47 -10.48 3.66
CA LEU A 11 1.25 -11.11 4.16
C LEU A 11 0.73 -12.05 3.08
N ASP A 12 0.41 -13.28 3.44
CA ASP A 12 -0.24 -14.25 2.57
C ASP A 12 -1.73 -13.95 2.45
N ILE A 13 -2.32 -14.24 1.29
CA ILE A 13 -3.74 -14.04 0.99
C ILE A 13 -4.34 -15.40 0.59
N ARG A 14 -5.41 -15.83 1.28
CA ARG A 14 -6.09 -17.10 1.04
C ARG A 14 -7.62 -16.95 1.07
N PRO A 15 -8.37 -17.38 0.03
CA PRO A 15 -7.87 -17.85 -1.26
C PRO A 15 -7.10 -16.73 -1.99
N ALA A 16 -6.26 -17.12 -2.96
CA ALA A 16 -5.53 -16.14 -3.76
C ALA A 16 -6.49 -15.26 -4.58
N LEU A 17 -6.10 -14.01 -4.80
CA LEU A 17 -6.88 -13.05 -5.57
C LEU A 17 -7.03 -13.51 -7.03
N ASN A 18 -8.19 -13.25 -7.60
CA ASN A 18 -8.44 -13.44 -9.02
C ASN A 18 -7.90 -12.27 -9.87
N ALA A 19 -7.91 -12.42 -11.19
CA ALA A 19 -7.33 -11.43 -12.10
C ALA A 19 -7.96 -10.03 -12.02
N ALA A 20 -9.27 -9.94 -11.75
CA ALA A 20 -9.96 -8.66 -11.61
C ALA A 20 -9.56 -7.95 -10.31
N GLU A 21 -9.46 -8.70 -9.21
CA GLU A 21 -8.98 -8.22 -7.92
C GLU A 21 -7.55 -7.72 -7.99
N ILE A 22 -6.65 -8.51 -8.59
CA ILE A 22 -5.24 -8.12 -8.79
C ILE A 22 -5.17 -6.83 -9.61
N GLY A 23 -5.88 -6.77 -10.74
CA GLY A 23 -5.86 -5.61 -11.64
C GLY A 23 -6.36 -4.34 -10.94
N TYR A 24 -7.49 -4.43 -10.24
CA TYR A 24 -8.06 -3.30 -9.52
C TYR A 24 -7.17 -2.85 -8.36
N LEU A 25 -6.71 -3.76 -7.50
CA LEU A 25 -5.90 -3.41 -6.33
C LEU A 25 -4.55 -2.83 -6.75
N THR A 26 -3.94 -3.36 -7.81
CA THR A 26 -2.71 -2.79 -8.40
C THR A 26 -2.94 -1.36 -8.89
N ALA A 27 -4.05 -1.12 -9.59
CA ALA A 27 -4.40 0.23 -10.05
C ALA A 27 -4.68 1.17 -8.87
N PHE A 28 -5.39 0.68 -7.84
CA PHE A 28 -5.74 1.45 -6.65
C PHE A 28 -4.51 1.90 -5.88
N THR A 29 -3.54 1.03 -5.68
CA THR A 29 -2.33 1.33 -4.89
C THR A 29 -1.32 2.15 -5.68
N THR A 30 -1.33 2.05 -7.01
CA THR A 30 -0.42 2.82 -7.89
C THR A 30 -0.87 4.27 -8.08
N SER A 31 -2.17 4.53 -8.04
CA SER A 31 -2.71 5.88 -8.29
C SER A 31 -2.96 6.66 -7.01
N ARG A 32 -3.02 8.00 -7.11
CA ARG A 32 -3.24 8.88 -5.96
C ARG A 32 -4.68 8.79 -5.47
N ARG A 33 -4.86 8.66 -4.16
CA ARG A 33 -6.12 8.44 -3.44
C ARG A 33 -6.74 9.76 -2.99
N TRP A 34 -7.05 10.64 -3.95
CA TRP A 34 -7.65 11.95 -3.70
C TRP A 34 -9.18 11.92 -3.89
N ARG A 35 -9.87 12.97 -3.45
CA ARG A 35 -11.34 13.07 -3.51
C ARG A 35 -11.84 13.26 -4.96
N ARG A 36 -11.92 12.15 -5.70
CA ARG A 36 -12.40 12.15 -7.08
C ARG A 36 -13.91 12.41 -7.17
N PRO A 37 -14.38 13.13 -8.21
CA PRO A 37 -15.81 13.27 -8.48
C PRO A 37 -16.52 11.94 -8.74
N SER A 38 -15.82 10.96 -9.32
CA SER A 38 -16.32 9.61 -9.56
C SER A 38 -16.39 8.72 -8.31
N GLY A 39 -15.94 9.24 -7.16
CA GLY A 39 -16.02 8.58 -5.86
C GLY A 39 -14.69 7.97 -5.39
N PRO A 40 -14.66 7.47 -4.14
CA PRO A 40 -13.44 7.06 -3.45
C PRO A 40 -12.75 5.84 -4.08
N TYR A 41 -13.50 5.00 -4.78
CA TYR A 41 -13.00 3.75 -5.36
C TYR A 41 -12.58 3.86 -6.83
N ALA A 42 -12.72 5.05 -7.42
CA ALA A 42 -12.34 5.25 -8.81
C ALA A 42 -10.82 5.12 -9.00
N VAL A 43 -10.44 4.36 -10.02
CA VAL A 43 -9.06 4.21 -10.48
C VAL A 43 -8.97 4.76 -11.91
N PRO A 44 -7.95 5.56 -12.24
CA PRO A 44 -7.76 6.03 -13.61
C PRO A 44 -7.29 4.88 -14.52
N PRO A 45 -7.51 4.97 -15.84
CA PRO A 45 -7.09 3.95 -16.79
C PRO A 45 -5.57 3.79 -16.90
N ARG A 46 -4.81 4.84 -16.56
CA ARG A 46 -3.34 4.84 -16.43
C ARG A 46 -2.94 5.32 -15.02
N PRO A 47 -2.94 4.42 -14.02
CA PRO A 47 -2.61 4.74 -12.64
C PRO A 47 -1.27 5.44 -12.41
N GLU A 48 -0.29 5.11 -13.26
CA GLU A 48 1.06 5.65 -13.23
C GLU A 48 1.17 7.10 -13.74
N GLU A 49 0.17 7.57 -14.50
CA GLU A 49 0.09 8.92 -15.08
C GLU A 49 -1.00 9.77 -14.38
N ASP A 50 -1.34 9.46 -13.12
CA ASP A 50 -2.39 10.14 -12.35
C ASP A 50 -1.96 11.54 -11.85
N GLU A 51 -1.67 12.40 -12.82
CA GLU A 51 -1.28 13.79 -12.65
C GLU A 51 -2.52 14.68 -12.43
N PRO A 52 -2.37 15.80 -11.68
CA PRO A 52 -3.46 16.73 -11.51
C PRO A 52 -3.79 17.43 -12.84
N ALA A 53 -5.03 17.31 -13.31
CA ALA A 53 -5.56 18.29 -14.25
C ALA A 53 -5.51 19.69 -13.61
N PRO A 54 -5.12 20.76 -14.34
CA PRO A 54 -4.94 22.10 -13.78
C PRO A 54 -6.17 22.63 -13.03
N GLU A 55 -7.36 22.17 -13.42
CA GLU A 55 -8.65 22.55 -12.87
C GLU A 55 -9.06 21.81 -11.58
N LEU A 56 -8.32 20.78 -11.14
CA LEU A 56 -8.64 20.00 -9.93
C LEU A 56 -8.26 20.71 -8.62
N GLY A 57 -7.41 21.73 -8.69
CA GLY A 57 -7.09 22.63 -7.58
C GLY A 57 -6.87 21.94 -6.23
N HIS A 58 -7.69 22.32 -5.24
CA HIS A 58 -7.57 21.88 -3.85
C HIS A 58 -7.91 20.39 -3.64
N ASP A 59 -8.85 19.83 -4.39
CA ASP A 59 -9.35 18.46 -4.16
C ASP A 59 -8.29 17.39 -4.41
N PHE A 60 -7.33 17.66 -5.31
CA PHE A 60 -6.20 16.78 -5.59
C PHE A 60 -5.26 16.56 -4.37
N HIS A 61 -5.34 17.44 -3.38
CA HIS A 61 -4.56 17.38 -2.15
C HIS A 61 -5.35 16.86 -0.96
N VAL A 62 -6.62 16.49 -1.15
CA VAL A 62 -7.51 16.00 -0.10
C VAL A 62 -7.81 14.52 -0.35
N PRO A 63 -7.57 13.63 0.63
CA PRO A 63 -7.95 12.23 0.49
C PRO A 63 -9.47 12.08 0.35
N ALA A 64 -9.93 11.03 -0.34
CA ALA A 64 -11.36 10.76 -0.36
C ALA A 64 -11.85 10.37 1.05
N ASP A 65 -13.13 10.60 1.32
CA ASP A 65 -13.67 10.40 2.68
C ASP A 65 -13.51 8.94 3.13
N GLY A 66 -13.04 8.75 4.36
CA GLY A 66 -12.75 7.44 4.94
C GLY A 66 -11.40 6.83 4.55
N GLN A 67 -10.66 7.41 3.58
CA GLN A 67 -9.32 6.92 3.23
C GLN A 67 -8.26 7.40 4.22
N PRO A 68 -7.27 6.56 4.59
CA PRO A 68 -6.20 6.94 5.52
C PRO A 68 -5.28 8.06 5.03
N GLY A 69 -5.17 8.26 3.71
CA GLY A 69 -4.32 9.27 3.12
C GLY A 69 -4.40 9.30 1.60
N LEU A 70 -3.41 9.93 0.97
CA LEU A 70 -3.35 10.09 -0.50
C LEU A 70 -2.63 8.96 -1.22
N TRP A 71 -1.88 8.11 -0.51
CA TRP A 71 -1.03 7.09 -1.10
C TRP A 71 -1.07 5.82 -0.30
N CYS A 72 -1.33 4.69 -0.96
CA CYS A 72 -1.33 3.36 -0.38
C CYS A 72 -0.17 2.56 -0.99
N ASP A 73 0.84 2.22 -0.19
CA ASP A 73 2.05 1.54 -0.67
C ASP A 73 2.05 0.02 -0.43
N TRP A 74 0.91 -0.55 -0.05
CA TRP A 74 0.72 -1.99 -0.10
C TRP A 74 0.54 -2.43 -1.54
N GLN A 75 1.16 -3.54 -1.94
CA GLN A 75 1.10 -4.03 -3.31
C GLN A 75 0.87 -5.53 -3.31
N VAL A 76 -0.09 -5.97 -4.11
CA VAL A 76 -0.36 -7.39 -4.36
C VAL A 76 0.71 -7.96 -5.28
N CYS A 77 1.08 -9.22 -5.07
CA CYS A 77 1.95 -9.92 -6.00
C CYS A 77 1.20 -10.30 -7.29
N TRP A 78 1.96 -10.67 -8.33
CA TRP A 78 1.42 -11.01 -9.65
C TRP A 78 0.52 -12.28 -9.63
N ASP A 79 0.73 -13.18 -8.65
CA ASP A 79 -0.07 -14.39 -8.47
C ASP A 79 -1.27 -14.16 -7.53
N GLY A 80 -1.45 -12.95 -7.00
CA GLY A 80 -2.55 -12.63 -6.08
C GLY A 80 -2.49 -13.32 -4.72
N CYS A 81 -1.40 -14.01 -4.40
CA CYS A 81 -1.27 -14.82 -3.18
C CYS A 81 -0.61 -14.09 -2.01
N CYS A 82 -0.06 -12.88 -2.21
CA CYS A 82 0.53 -12.12 -1.11
C CYS A 82 0.48 -10.60 -1.32
N LEU A 83 0.58 -9.88 -0.20
CA LEU A 83 0.65 -8.43 -0.10
C LEU A 83 2.01 -8.03 0.52
N ALA A 84 2.72 -7.10 -0.11
CA ALA A 84 4.01 -6.63 0.35
C ALA A 84 4.14 -5.11 0.23
N TYR A 85 5.16 -4.54 0.86
CA TYR A 85 5.43 -3.11 0.81
C TYR A 85 6.14 -2.71 -0.49
N ALA A 86 5.64 -1.68 -1.17
CA ALA A 86 6.15 -1.20 -2.45
C ALA A 86 7.46 -0.37 -2.35
N GLY A 87 7.97 -0.12 -1.14
CA GLY A 87 9.28 0.52 -0.96
C GLY A 87 9.29 2.05 -1.11
N SER A 88 8.18 2.74 -0.84
CA SER A 88 8.13 4.21 -0.86
C SER A 88 8.87 4.85 0.31
N GLU A 89 9.28 6.11 0.15
CA GLU A 89 10.05 6.81 1.19
C GLU A 89 9.18 7.50 2.24
N ARG A 90 7.92 7.79 1.91
CA ARG A 90 7.02 8.64 2.71
C ARG A 90 5.67 7.99 2.94
N PHE A 91 5.66 6.71 3.26
CA PHE A 91 4.43 6.02 3.60
C PHE A 91 4.03 6.30 5.05
N SER A 92 3.03 7.15 5.23
CA SER A 92 2.33 7.32 6.50
C SER A 92 1.05 6.49 6.52
N GLY A 93 0.71 5.94 7.68
CA GLY A 93 -0.54 5.21 7.86
C GLY A 93 -0.46 3.75 7.41
N VAL A 94 0.67 3.07 7.63
CA VAL A 94 0.92 1.71 7.12
C VAL A 94 -0.15 0.73 7.61
N VAL A 95 -0.47 0.80 8.90
CA VAL A 95 -1.46 -0.08 9.55
C VAL A 95 -2.88 0.33 9.14
N GLU A 96 -3.15 1.63 9.04
CA GLU A 96 -4.43 2.19 8.66
C GLU A 96 -4.80 1.83 7.22
N TRP A 97 -3.85 1.89 6.30
CA TRP A 97 -4.04 1.43 4.93
C TRP A 97 -4.24 -0.08 4.83
N LEU A 98 -3.51 -0.86 5.63
CA LEU A 98 -3.71 -2.31 5.64
C LEU A 98 -5.13 -2.66 6.11
N ARG A 99 -5.59 -2.03 7.19
CA ARG A 99 -6.97 -2.17 7.68
C ARG A 99 -7.98 -1.70 6.64
N TYR A 100 -7.73 -0.60 5.96
CA TYR A 100 -8.59 -0.12 4.88
C TYR A 100 -8.73 -1.15 3.76
N LEU A 101 -7.63 -1.73 3.28
CA LEU A 101 -7.69 -2.76 2.24
C LEU A 101 -8.47 -4.01 2.70
N LEU A 102 -8.24 -4.44 3.93
CA LEU A 102 -8.97 -5.55 4.55
C LEU A 102 -10.48 -5.27 4.60
N ASP A 103 -10.86 -4.15 5.21
CA ASP A 103 -12.24 -3.80 5.51
C ASP A 103 -13.04 -3.42 4.26
N HIS A 104 -12.39 -2.88 3.23
CA HIS A 104 -13.06 -2.41 2.03
C HIS A 104 -13.06 -3.39 0.87
N PHE A 105 -12.05 -4.28 0.76
CA PHE A 105 -11.89 -5.09 -0.45
C PHE A 105 -11.68 -6.58 -0.21
N LEU A 106 -10.99 -6.98 0.87
CA LEU A 106 -10.44 -8.33 0.96
C LEU A 106 -11.30 -9.27 1.79
N ARG A 107 -11.72 -8.85 2.99
CA ARG A 107 -12.33 -9.76 3.95
C ARG A 107 -13.81 -10.03 3.67
N PRO A 108 -14.37 -11.14 4.20
CA PRO A 108 -15.80 -11.37 4.27
C PRO A 108 -16.57 -10.18 4.86
N GLY A 109 -17.58 -9.70 4.15
CA GLY A 109 -18.36 -8.53 4.55
C GLY A 109 -17.62 -7.21 4.31
N ALA A 110 -16.68 -7.18 3.35
CA ALA A 110 -16.05 -5.96 2.88
C ALA A 110 -17.07 -4.88 2.53
N VAL A 111 -16.75 -3.62 2.82
CA VAL A 111 -17.67 -2.48 2.66
C VAL A 111 -18.22 -2.38 1.23
N VAL A 112 -17.40 -2.61 0.20
CA VAL A 112 -17.86 -2.50 -1.20
C VAL A 112 -18.66 -3.72 -1.68
N ALA A 113 -18.68 -4.81 -0.91
CA ALA A 113 -19.56 -5.95 -1.17
C ALA A 113 -21.03 -5.61 -0.86
N ASP A 114 -21.26 -4.70 0.10
CA ASP A 114 -22.56 -4.03 0.24
C ASP A 114 -22.71 -3.07 -0.95
N GLY A 115 -23.50 -3.48 -1.95
CA GLY A 115 -23.66 -2.78 -3.24
C GLY A 115 -24.19 -1.34 -3.16
N SER A 116 -24.38 -0.81 -1.95
CA SER A 116 -24.87 0.53 -1.62
C SER A 116 -23.76 1.59 -1.55
N VAL A 117 -22.50 1.24 -1.79
CA VAL A 117 -21.38 2.19 -1.66
C VAL A 117 -21.36 3.26 -2.77
N PRO A 118 -21.23 4.56 -2.42
CA PRO A 118 -20.97 5.61 -3.39
C PRO A 118 -19.68 5.36 -4.16
N GLY A 119 -19.71 5.58 -5.48
CA GLY A 119 -18.54 5.37 -6.34
C GLY A 119 -18.20 3.89 -6.60
N ARG A 120 -19.17 2.98 -6.46
CA ARG A 120 -19.03 1.57 -6.87
C ARG A 120 -18.54 1.51 -8.32
N VAL A 121 -17.54 0.68 -8.58
CA VAL A 121 -16.98 0.48 -9.92
C VAL A 121 -17.39 -0.90 -10.47
N PRO A 122 -17.47 -1.08 -11.80
CA PRO A 122 -17.83 -2.37 -12.40
C PRO A 122 -16.89 -3.53 -12.03
N ALA A 123 -15.62 -3.23 -11.71
CA ALA A 123 -14.65 -4.25 -11.31
C ALA A 123 -15.10 -5.08 -10.10
N PHE A 124 -15.92 -4.50 -9.21
CA PHE A 124 -16.41 -5.18 -8.01
C PHE A 124 -17.43 -6.29 -8.29
N ASP A 125 -17.98 -6.38 -9.51
CA ASP A 125 -18.88 -7.48 -9.88
C ASP A 125 -18.13 -8.83 -9.97
N ALA A 126 -16.80 -8.80 -10.15
CA ALA A 126 -15.95 -9.98 -10.23
C ALA A 126 -15.18 -10.27 -8.92
N PHE A 127 -15.39 -9.49 -7.87
CA PHE A 127 -14.73 -9.68 -6.58
C PHE A 127 -15.43 -10.77 -5.77
N THR A 128 -14.64 -11.53 -5.03
CA THR A 128 -15.06 -12.65 -4.19
C THR A 128 -15.26 -12.25 -2.73
N PHE A 129 -14.45 -11.30 -2.24
CA PHE A 129 -14.55 -10.74 -0.88
C PHE A 129 -14.46 -11.80 0.23
N ASP A 130 -13.75 -12.91 0.01
CA ASP A 130 -13.68 -14.03 0.95
C ASP A 130 -12.25 -14.30 1.45
N HIS A 131 -11.36 -13.31 1.30
CA HIS A 131 -9.94 -13.48 1.58
C HIS A 131 -9.62 -13.33 3.06
N VAL A 132 -8.69 -14.17 3.49
CA VAL A 132 -8.06 -14.17 4.81
C VAL A 132 -6.58 -13.89 4.62
N LEU A 133 -6.09 -12.90 5.36
CA LEU A 133 -4.69 -12.52 5.39
C LEU A 133 -4.02 -12.98 6.67
N ASP A 134 -2.81 -13.51 6.51
CA ASP A 134 -1.92 -13.90 7.60
C ASP A 134 -0.48 -13.50 7.27
N GLY A 135 0.32 -13.12 8.27
CA GLY A 135 1.75 -12.92 8.06
C GLY A 135 2.35 -11.83 8.94
N LEU A 136 3.59 -11.46 8.64
CA LEU A 136 4.36 -10.50 9.41
C LEU A 136 5.16 -9.59 8.48
N VAL A 137 5.02 -8.28 8.72
CA VAL A 137 5.87 -7.26 8.15
C VAL A 137 6.59 -6.52 9.27
N VAL A 138 7.91 -6.41 9.17
CA VAL A 138 8.74 -5.69 10.15
C VAL A 138 9.18 -4.37 9.55
N GLY A 139 8.87 -3.28 10.24
CA GLY A 139 9.33 -1.93 9.93
C GLY A 139 10.54 -1.54 10.77
N SER A 140 11.53 -0.91 10.13
CA SER A 140 12.69 -0.32 10.77
C SER A 140 12.75 1.18 10.46
N ARG A 141 12.55 2.01 11.49
CA ARG A 141 12.66 3.46 11.34
C ARG A 141 14.12 3.88 11.18
N ARG A 142 14.44 4.63 10.13
CA ARG A 142 15.83 5.04 9.88
C ARG A 142 16.34 6.12 10.82
N ASP A 143 15.47 6.95 11.38
CA ASP A 143 15.88 8.08 12.23
C ASP A 143 16.32 7.63 13.63
N ASN A 144 15.71 6.59 14.19
CA ASN A 144 15.92 6.20 15.59
C ASN A 144 16.06 4.69 15.79
N LYS A 145 16.06 3.92 14.69
CA LYS A 145 16.22 2.46 14.65
C LYS A 145 15.19 1.71 15.50
N GLN A 146 14.02 2.30 15.73
CA GLN A 146 12.88 1.57 16.27
C GLN A 146 12.51 0.46 15.29
N LEU A 147 12.38 -0.75 15.82
CA LEU A 147 11.83 -1.89 15.10
C LEU A 147 10.43 -2.15 15.60
N PHE A 148 9.50 -2.35 14.68
CA PHE A 148 8.13 -2.72 15.00
C PHE A 148 7.65 -3.79 14.02
N GLY A 149 6.81 -4.70 14.50
CA GLY A 149 6.16 -5.73 13.71
C GLY A 149 4.70 -5.35 13.50
N ILE A 150 4.21 -5.56 12.28
CA ILE A 150 2.81 -5.55 11.90
C ILE A 150 2.46 -7.00 11.60
N GLU A 151 1.76 -7.63 12.52
CA GLU A 151 1.31 -9.02 12.38
C GLU A 151 -0.17 -9.02 12.00
N VAL A 152 -0.51 -9.89 11.06
CA VAL A 152 -1.89 -10.16 10.68
C VAL A 152 -2.14 -11.63 10.94
N VAL A 153 -3.20 -11.92 11.69
CA VAL A 153 -3.70 -13.27 11.91
C VAL A 153 -5.20 -13.24 11.70
N ASP A 154 -5.70 -14.03 10.76
CA ASP A 154 -7.13 -14.09 10.44
C ASP A 154 -7.76 -12.70 10.23
N ASN A 155 -7.14 -11.89 9.36
CA ASN A 155 -7.52 -10.48 9.10
C ASN A 155 -7.42 -9.52 10.31
N HIS A 156 -6.93 -9.96 11.46
CA HIS A 156 -6.74 -9.10 12.64
C HIS A 156 -5.32 -8.52 12.66
N VAL A 157 -5.22 -7.19 12.53
CA VAL A 157 -3.94 -6.47 12.45
C VAL A 157 -3.49 -5.98 13.84
N THR A 158 -2.36 -6.49 14.31
CA THR A 158 -1.66 -6.03 15.50
C THR A 158 -0.35 -5.33 15.14
N GLU A 159 -0.02 -4.28 15.90
CA GLU A 159 1.28 -3.61 15.81
C GLU A 159 2.00 -3.75 17.14
N GLN A 160 3.27 -4.16 17.11
CA GLN A 160 4.09 -4.32 18.30
C GLN A 160 5.48 -3.72 18.12
N VAL A 161 5.97 -3.02 19.14
CA VAL A 161 7.35 -2.53 19.16
C VAL A 161 8.28 -3.68 19.55
N LEU A 162 9.09 -4.14 18.59
CA LEU A 162 10.09 -5.19 18.79
C LEU A 162 11.38 -4.63 19.41
N ARG A 163 11.74 -3.40 19.04
CA ARG A 163 12.86 -2.66 19.62
C ARG A 163 12.49 -1.20 19.76
N ARG A 164 12.60 -0.66 20.97
CA ARG A 164 12.33 0.76 21.24
C ARG A 164 13.31 1.66 20.49
N ALA A 165 12.82 2.84 20.10
CA ALA A 165 13.62 3.89 19.50
C ALA A 165 14.83 4.25 20.39
N ASP A 166 16.01 4.35 19.78
CA ASP A 166 17.21 4.89 20.42
C ASP A 166 17.47 6.31 19.94
N ARG A 167 17.25 7.29 20.82
CA ARG A 167 17.44 8.71 20.49
C ARG A 167 18.88 9.05 20.16
N ARG A 168 19.86 8.26 20.64
CA ARG A 168 21.29 8.47 20.36
C ARG A 168 21.64 8.20 18.90
N LEU A 169 20.81 7.43 18.20
CA LEU A 169 21.02 7.08 16.79
C LEU A 169 20.41 8.11 15.82
N ARG A 170 19.78 9.18 16.33
CA ARG A 170 19.29 10.27 15.49
C ARG A 170 20.45 10.98 14.80
N GLY A 171 20.39 11.02 13.47
CA GLY A 171 21.46 11.60 12.65
C GLY A 171 22.69 10.71 12.49
N ALA A 172 22.68 9.49 13.03
CA ALA A 172 23.75 8.53 12.77
C ALA A 172 23.79 8.15 11.28
N PRO A 173 24.97 7.78 10.75
CA PRO A 173 25.08 7.27 9.39
C PRO A 173 24.14 6.08 9.14
N PRO A 174 23.69 5.87 7.89
CA PRO A 174 22.89 4.70 7.54
C PRO A 174 23.61 3.40 7.87
N LEU A 175 22.86 2.40 8.32
CA LEU A 175 23.35 1.04 8.51
C LEU A 175 23.69 0.40 7.14
N PRO A 176 24.54 -0.64 7.10
CA PRO A 176 24.96 -1.25 5.83
C PRO A 176 23.78 -1.72 4.95
N TYR A 177 22.72 -2.28 5.53
CA TYR A 177 21.55 -2.71 4.77
C TYR A 177 20.73 -1.50 4.25
N GLU A 178 20.65 -0.40 5.01
CA GLU A 178 19.97 0.84 4.57
C GLU A 178 20.71 1.41 3.35
N THR A 179 22.05 1.42 3.40
CA THR A 179 22.89 1.82 2.26
C THR A 179 22.67 0.91 1.05
N ALA A 180 22.51 -0.40 1.26
CA ALA A 180 22.25 -1.34 0.18
C ALA A 180 20.87 -1.12 -0.46
N ILE A 181 19.84 -0.81 0.34
CA ILE A 181 18.51 -0.42 -0.14
C ILE A 181 18.61 0.85 -0.99
N ASP A 182 19.33 1.86 -0.50
CA ASP A 182 19.46 3.15 -1.19
C ASP A 182 20.18 3.03 -2.53
N ARG A 183 21.22 2.19 -2.62
CA ARG A 183 21.92 1.90 -3.88
C ARG A 183 21.03 1.27 -4.94
N ARG A 184 19.99 0.53 -4.53
CA ARG A 184 19.04 -0.12 -5.43
C ARG A 184 17.83 0.77 -5.73
N ARG A 185 17.67 1.90 -5.04
CA ARG A 185 16.66 2.90 -5.37
C ARG A 185 17.15 3.72 -6.56
N PRO A 186 16.40 3.78 -7.66
CA PRO A 186 16.78 4.62 -8.79
C PRO A 186 16.72 6.10 -8.41
N ALA A 187 17.68 6.87 -8.92
CA ALA A 187 17.75 8.31 -8.73
C ALA A 187 16.52 8.97 -9.38
N GLY A 188 15.73 9.72 -8.59
CA GLY A 188 14.53 10.42 -9.08
C GLY A 188 13.19 9.92 -8.54
N ALA A 189 13.15 8.89 -7.69
CA ALA A 189 11.93 8.39 -7.03
C ALA A 189 11.28 9.38 -6.01
N ALA A 190 11.65 10.67 -6.07
CA ALA A 190 11.04 11.77 -5.34
C ALA A 190 9.77 12.32 -6.02
N GLY A 191 9.50 11.93 -7.28
CA GLY A 191 8.21 12.07 -7.97
C GLY A 191 7.87 10.75 -8.63
N ARG A 192 6.99 9.95 -8.03
CA ARG A 192 6.71 8.59 -8.49
C ARG A 192 5.53 8.57 -9.45
N GLY A 193 5.83 8.86 -10.72
CA GLY A 193 5.18 8.13 -11.82
C GLY A 193 5.74 6.71 -11.84
N GLY A 194 4.83 5.73 -11.94
CA GLY A 194 5.03 4.29 -11.75
C GLY A 194 6.45 3.73 -11.77
N GLN A 195 6.90 3.24 -10.61
CA GLN A 195 7.84 2.12 -10.59
C GLN A 195 7.16 0.89 -10.05
N VAL A 196 6.69 0.12 -11.02
CA VAL A 196 6.60 -1.32 -10.96
C VAL A 196 7.90 -1.87 -10.35
N LEU A 197 7.85 -2.33 -9.10
CA LEU A 197 8.91 -3.15 -8.53
C LEU A 197 9.15 -4.34 -9.48
N PRO A 198 10.40 -4.83 -9.64
CA PRO A 198 10.74 -5.95 -10.53
C PRO A 198 10.00 -7.26 -10.22
N PHE A 199 9.19 -7.30 -9.15
CA PHE A 199 8.21 -8.35 -8.93
C PHE A 199 7.22 -8.48 -10.11
N LEU A 200 6.83 -7.43 -10.82
CA LEU A 200 5.77 -7.54 -11.85
C LEU A 200 6.20 -8.12 -13.20
N GLN A 201 7.45 -8.55 -13.37
CA GLN A 201 7.84 -9.34 -14.54
C GLN A 201 7.83 -10.82 -14.17
N ARG A 202 6.79 -11.55 -14.63
CA ARG A 202 6.86 -13.02 -14.72
C ARG A 202 8.19 -13.40 -15.37
N PRO A 203 9.03 -14.26 -14.76
CA PRO A 203 10.09 -14.91 -15.51
C PRO A 203 9.43 -15.63 -16.68
N GLY A 204 9.86 -15.32 -17.91
CA GLY A 204 9.26 -15.86 -19.12
C GLY A 204 9.13 -17.38 -19.07
N ALA A 205 7.95 -17.86 -19.47
CA ALA A 205 7.74 -19.25 -19.89
C ALA A 205 8.42 -19.50 -21.23
#